data_AF-A0A7K2NTL6-F1
#
_entry.id   AF-A0A7K2NTL6-F1
#
_cell.length_a   1.000
_cell.length_b   1.000
_cell.length_c   1.000
_cell.angle_alpha   90.00
_cell.angle_beta   90.00
_cell.angle_gamma   90.00
#
_symmetry.space_group_name_H-M   'P 1'
#
loop_
_entity.id
_entity.type
_entity.pdbx_description
1 polymer ?
#
loop_
_entity_poly.entity_id
_entity_poly.type
_entity_poly.pdbx_seq_one_letter_code
_entity_poly.pdbx_strand_id
1 'polypeptide(L)'
;VMDVFPSPYVHIGGDEVPTTEWELSPAARARAAREGLAGPRALHPWFIARLSEHLVRAGRRPVVWAESGVALPLDCTVMSWRDPAHARAAALRGHQVVHADHRATYFDYPRGAGPGEPPAQPGVVVDLRAVHDVDLAPPTPQAASRVLGAQGQLWTEFVRTPEHIEYLTFPRLCALAERVWDGTSGWRDFTARLAGHRARLDALDVPHATPPPGPPVSFPHVPHHPSTLPLGRESR
;
A
#
# COMPACT_ATOMS: atom_id res chain seq x y z
N VAL A 1 5.93 12.60 -15.87
CA VAL A 1 6.01 12.46 -14.39
C VAL A 1 7.14 13.29 -13.82
N MET A 2 8.40 13.01 -14.18
CA MET A 2 9.56 13.71 -13.61
C MET A 2 9.65 15.21 -13.93
N ASP A 3 9.04 15.66 -15.04
CA ASP A 3 8.96 17.09 -15.38
C ASP A 3 7.89 17.85 -14.58
N VAL A 4 6.91 17.11 -14.04
CA VAL A 4 5.77 17.68 -13.31
C VAL A 4 6.03 17.67 -11.81
N PHE A 5 6.67 16.61 -11.29
CA PHE A 5 6.88 16.42 -9.86
C PHE A 5 8.36 16.56 -9.49
N PRO A 6 8.73 17.53 -8.63
CA PRO A 6 10.12 17.74 -8.24
C PRO A 6 10.62 16.71 -7.22
N SER A 7 9.73 15.88 -6.66
CA SER A 7 10.06 14.83 -5.68
C SER A 7 11.26 13.99 -6.12
N PRO A 8 12.22 13.71 -5.23
CA PRO A 8 13.29 12.78 -5.54
C PRO A 8 12.77 11.35 -5.68
N TYR A 9 11.61 11.02 -5.10
CA TYR A 9 11.02 9.68 -5.16
C TYR A 9 9.97 9.56 -6.26
N VAL A 10 9.98 8.43 -6.98
CA VAL A 10 8.93 8.03 -7.92
C VAL A 10 8.52 6.60 -7.60
N HIS A 11 7.26 6.41 -7.20
CA HIS A 11 6.71 5.07 -6.97
C HIS A 11 6.31 4.43 -8.31
N ILE A 12 6.79 3.23 -8.60
CA ILE A 12 6.54 2.53 -9.86
C ILE A 12 5.62 1.30 -9.72
N GLY A 13 5.10 1.05 -8.52
CA GLY A 13 4.20 -0.09 -8.24
C GLY A 13 5.02 -1.37 -8.14
N GLY A 14 4.65 -2.37 -8.95
CA GLY A 14 5.36 -3.66 -9.06
C GLY A 14 4.72 -4.79 -8.25
N ASP A 15 3.57 -4.53 -7.63
CA ASP A 15 2.75 -5.49 -6.91
C ASP A 15 1.83 -6.30 -7.84
N GLU A 16 1.43 -7.48 -7.37
CA GLU A 16 0.35 -8.28 -7.96
C GLU A 16 0.46 -8.53 -9.48
N VAL A 17 1.65 -8.90 -9.96
CA VAL A 17 1.90 -9.19 -11.39
C VAL A 17 1.85 -10.70 -11.68
N PRO A 18 0.68 -11.29 -12.01
CA PRO A 18 0.62 -12.64 -12.52
C PRO A 18 1.26 -12.72 -13.92
N THR A 19 2.19 -13.65 -14.10
CA THR A 19 2.96 -13.77 -15.35
C THR A 19 2.31 -14.67 -16.40
N THR A 20 1.11 -15.21 -16.14
CA THR A 20 0.45 -16.20 -17.01
C THR A 20 0.31 -15.72 -18.45
N GLU A 21 -0.14 -14.49 -18.66
CA GLU A 21 -0.29 -13.91 -19.99
C GLU A 21 1.05 -13.77 -20.73
N TRP A 22 2.13 -13.47 -20.01
CA TRP A 22 3.47 -13.40 -20.59
C TRP A 22 4.00 -14.78 -20.95
N GLU A 23 3.68 -15.79 -20.15
CA GLU A 23 4.05 -17.17 -20.45
C GLU A 23 3.35 -17.68 -21.71
N LEU A 24 2.12 -17.23 -21.99
CA LEU A 24 1.36 -17.57 -23.19
C LEU A 24 1.73 -16.69 -24.41
N SER A 25 2.32 -15.52 -24.20
CA SER A 25 2.62 -14.54 -25.26
C SER A 25 3.90 -14.89 -26.05
N PRO A 26 3.80 -15.07 -27.39
CA PRO A 26 4.98 -15.23 -28.25
C PRO A 26 5.92 -14.02 -28.19
N ALA A 27 5.38 -12.81 -28.07
CA ALA A 27 6.17 -11.58 -27.99
C ALA A 27 6.98 -11.52 -26.68
N ALA A 28 6.40 -11.95 -25.56
CA ALA A 28 7.08 -12.01 -24.28
C ALA A 28 8.18 -13.08 -24.28
N ARG A 29 7.93 -14.27 -24.84
CA ARG A 29 8.96 -15.31 -25.03
C ARG A 29 10.12 -14.81 -25.88
N ALA A 30 9.83 -14.16 -27.00
CA ALA A 30 10.84 -13.57 -27.86
C ALA A 30 11.62 -12.45 -27.15
N ARG A 31 10.95 -11.63 -26.32
CA ARG A 31 11.64 -10.64 -25.48
C ARG A 31 12.56 -11.30 -24.48
N ALA A 32 12.09 -12.28 -23.72
CA ALA A 32 12.91 -12.99 -22.74
C ALA A 32 14.17 -13.61 -23.40
N ALA A 33 14.01 -14.25 -24.56
CA ALA A 33 15.12 -14.82 -25.31
C ALA A 33 16.14 -13.75 -25.76
N ARG A 34 15.67 -12.61 -26.30
CA ARG A 34 16.56 -11.50 -26.72
C ARG A 34 17.36 -10.92 -25.56
N GLU A 35 16.78 -10.89 -24.37
CA GLU A 35 17.44 -10.35 -23.17
C GLU A 35 18.23 -11.42 -22.39
N GLY A 36 18.31 -12.66 -22.92
CA GLY A 36 19.05 -13.76 -22.28
C GLY A 36 18.42 -14.27 -20.97
N LEU A 37 17.12 -14.08 -20.79
CA LEU A 37 16.39 -14.46 -19.57
C LEU A 37 15.89 -15.91 -19.65
N ALA A 38 15.79 -16.57 -18.49
CA ALA A 38 15.34 -17.96 -18.38
C ALA A 38 13.90 -18.21 -18.90
N GLY A 39 13.09 -17.16 -19.05
CA GLY A 39 11.76 -17.23 -19.62
C GLY A 39 10.92 -15.99 -19.30
N PRO A 40 9.64 -15.95 -19.75
CA PRO A 40 8.77 -14.79 -19.58
C PRO A 40 8.58 -14.34 -18.12
N ARG A 41 8.61 -15.25 -17.14
CA ARG A 41 8.51 -14.86 -15.71
C ARG A 41 9.63 -13.92 -15.26
N ALA A 42 10.83 -14.12 -15.81
CA ALA A 42 11.99 -13.30 -15.48
C ALA A 42 11.90 -11.89 -16.08
N LEU A 43 10.90 -11.60 -16.94
CA LEU A 43 10.67 -10.25 -17.44
C LEU A 43 10.22 -9.30 -16.34
N HIS A 44 9.57 -9.78 -15.26
CA HIS A 44 9.09 -8.89 -14.20
C HIS A 44 10.27 -8.21 -13.47
N PRO A 45 11.19 -8.96 -12.82
CA PRO A 45 12.35 -8.33 -12.18
C PRO A 45 13.25 -7.59 -13.18
N TRP A 46 13.39 -8.07 -14.42
CA TRP A 46 14.12 -7.36 -15.47
C TRP A 46 13.49 -5.99 -15.80
N PHE A 47 12.18 -5.92 -15.91
CA PHE A 47 11.47 -4.69 -16.24
C PHE A 47 11.56 -3.68 -15.09
N ILE A 48 11.38 -4.13 -13.84
CA ILE A 48 11.56 -3.31 -12.65
C ILE A 48 13.00 -2.78 -12.56
N ALA A 49 14.02 -3.60 -12.86
CA ALA A 49 15.40 -3.16 -12.89
C ALA A 49 15.63 -2.05 -13.93
N ARG A 50 15.12 -2.21 -15.15
CA ARG A 50 15.25 -1.19 -16.20
C ARG A 50 14.55 0.13 -15.86
N LEU A 51 13.36 0.08 -15.27
CA LEU A 51 12.66 1.27 -14.80
C LEU A 51 13.44 1.97 -13.67
N SER A 52 13.98 1.18 -12.75
CA SER A 52 14.79 1.68 -11.63
C SER A 52 16.05 2.40 -12.15
N GLU A 53 16.79 1.77 -13.07
CA GLU A 53 17.95 2.39 -13.72
C GLU A 53 17.61 3.67 -14.47
N HIS A 54 16.45 3.72 -15.14
CA HIS A 54 15.99 4.94 -15.81
C HIS A 54 15.77 6.08 -14.82
N LEU A 55 15.11 5.79 -13.70
CA LEU A 55 14.85 6.77 -12.63
C LEU A 55 16.15 7.22 -11.96
N VAL A 56 17.06 6.30 -11.63
CA VAL A 56 18.36 6.62 -11.04
C VAL A 56 19.19 7.52 -11.94
N ARG A 57 19.27 7.22 -13.25
CA ARG A 57 19.97 8.08 -14.23
C ARG A 57 19.35 9.47 -14.35
N ALA A 58 18.07 9.61 -14.06
CA ALA A 58 17.37 10.90 -14.02
C ALA A 58 17.48 11.59 -12.64
N GLY A 59 18.33 11.10 -11.73
CA GLY A 59 18.52 11.66 -10.39
C GLY A 59 17.34 11.38 -9.44
N ARG A 60 16.51 10.38 -9.75
CA ARG A 60 15.36 9.96 -8.94
C ARG A 60 15.64 8.66 -8.19
N ARG A 61 14.82 8.40 -7.17
CA ARG A 61 14.86 7.24 -6.30
C ARG A 61 13.60 6.41 -6.54
N PRO A 62 13.72 5.20 -7.12
CA PRO A 62 12.58 4.33 -7.35
C PRO A 62 12.01 3.84 -6.01
N VAL A 63 10.68 3.83 -5.92
CA VAL A 63 9.94 3.19 -4.82
C VAL A 63 9.07 2.08 -5.39
N VAL A 64 9.07 0.91 -4.77
CA VAL A 64 8.36 -0.28 -5.24
C VAL A 64 7.63 -0.96 -4.10
N TRP A 65 6.47 -1.55 -4.41
CA TRP A 65 5.87 -2.52 -3.51
C TRP A 65 6.73 -3.78 -3.45
N ALA A 66 7.00 -4.25 -2.23
CA ALA A 66 7.78 -5.46 -2.00
C ALA A 66 6.91 -6.69 -2.25
N GLU A 67 7.31 -7.52 -3.20
CA GLU A 67 6.74 -8.85 -3.38
C GLU A 67 7.68 -9.92 -2.81
N SER A 68 7.07 -10.94 -2.22
CA SER A 68 7.80 -12.03 -1.56
C SER A 68 8.64 -12.80 -2.57
N GLY A 69 9.94 -13.01 -2.27
CA GLY A 69 10.83 -13.78 -3.14
C GLY A 69 11.28 -13.08 -4.43
N VAL A 70 10.96 -11.79 -4.62
CA VAL A 70 11.46 -11.00 -5.76
C VAL A 70 12.71 -10.21 -5.33
N ALA A 71 13.83 -10.45 -6.01
CA ALA A 71 15.03 -9.63 -5.84
C ALA A 71 14.84 -8.27 -6.52
N LEU A 72 15.16 -7.20 -5.80
CA LEU A 72 15.04 -5.82 -6.27
C LEU A 72 16.44 -5.17 -6.32
N PRO A 73 16.71 -4.24 -7.26
CA PRO A 73 17.93 -3.46 -7.26
C PRO A 73 18.11 -2.70 -5.93
N LEU A 74 19.35 -2.60 -5.43
CA LEU A 74 19.64 -1.99 -4.13
C LEU A 74 19.24 -0.50 -4.06
N ASP A 75 19.20 0.18 -5.22
CA ASP A 75 18.76 1.58 -5.33
C ASP A 75 17.26 1.77 -5.10
N CYS A 76 16.46 0.68 -5.12
CA CYS A 76 15.04 0.73 -4.81
C CYS A 76 14.81 0.95 -3.31
N THR A 77 13.95 1.92 -3.02
CA THR A 77 13.25 2.01 -1.73
C THR A 77 12.06 1.07 -1.76
N VAL A 78 11.85 0.31 -0.70
CA VAL A 78 10.91 -0.81 -0.66
C VAL A 78 9.74 -0.49 0.28
N MET A 79 8.51 -0.64 -0.21
CA MET A 79 7.29 -0.58 0.59
C MET A 79 6.81 -2.00 0.89
N SER A 80 6.98 -2.46 2.12
CA SER A 80 6.62 -3.81 2.53
C SER A 80 5.20 -3.87 3.07
N TRP A 81 4.34 -4.71 2.46
CA TRP A 81 2.91 -4.66 2.72
C TRP A 81 2.23 -5.97 3.16
N ARG A 82 2.65 -7.14 2.64
CA ARG A 82 2.02 -8.43 3.01
C ARG A 82 2.54 -9.06 4.29
N ASP A 83 3.83 -8.92 4.55
CA ASP A 83 4.52 -9.60 5.65
C ASP A 83 5.52 -8.64 6.32
N PRO A 84 5.37 -8.35 7.62
CA PRO A 84 6.31 -7.53 8.39
C PRO A 84 7.76 -8.04 8.30
N ALA A 85 7.98 -9.34 8.16
CA ALA A 85 9.32 -9.91 8.04
C ALA A 85 10.04 -9.46 6.76
N HIS A 86 9.31 -9.09 5.70
CA HIS A 86 9.91 -8.57 4.48
C HIS A 86 10.53 -7.19 4.67
N ALA A 87 9.94 -6.31 5.50
CA ALA A 87 10.53 -5.02 5.83
C ALA A 87 11.90 -5.21 6.51
N ARG A 88 11.94 -6.09 7.51
CA ARG A 88 13.16 -6.50 8.21
C ARG A 88 14.20 -7.07 7.26
N ALA A 89 13.80 -8.01 6.40
CA ALA A 89 14.70 -8.65 5.46
C ALA A 89 15.24 -7.67 4.40
N ALA A 90 14.42 -6.75 3.90
CA ALA A 90 14.83 -5.73 2.93
C ALA A 90 15.83 -4.74 3.55
N ALA A 91 15.58 -4.28 4.79
CA ALA A 91 16.51 -3.42 5.51
C ALA A 91 17.86 -4.10 5.77
N LEU A 92 17.86 -5.39 6.13
CA LEU A 92 19.08 -6.19 6.31
C LEU A 92 19.85 -6.41 5.01
N ARG A 93 19.17 -6.42 3.85
CA ARG A 93 19.79 -6.45 2.52
C ARG A 93 20.32 -5.09 2.06
N GLY A 94 20.05 -4.01 2.82
CA GLY A 94 20.57 -2.67 2.57
C GLY A 94 19.60 -1.72 1.86
N HIS A 95 18.38 -2.15 1.56
CA HIS A 95 17.36 -1.26 1.00
C HIS A 95 16.91 -0.23 2.03
N GLN A 96 16.47 0.93 1.54
CA GLN A 96 15.61 1.83 2.32
C GLN A 96 14.19 1.26 2.36
N VAL A 97 13.50 1.36 3.49
CA VAL A 97 12.22 0.67 3.74
C VAL A 97 11.19 1.64 4.29
N VAL A 98 9.97 1.57 3.75
CA VAL A 98 8.76 2.15 4.32
C VAL A 98 7.84 1.01 4.75
N HIS A 99 7.42 1.02 6.00
CA HIS A 99 6.44 0.06 6.52
C HIS A 99 5.04 0.39 5.99
N ALA A 100 4.38 -0.62 5.43
CA ALA A 100 3.04 -0.52 4.88
C ALA A 100 2.24 -1.81 5.15
N ASP A 101 2.47 -2.44 6.31
CA ASP A 101 1.82 -3.70 6.70
C ASP A 101 0.30 -3.56 6.67
N HIS A 102 -0.33 -4.32 5.77
CA HIS A 102 -1.76 -4.29 5.56
C HIS A 102 -2.59 -4.60 6.82
N ARG A 103 -2.01 -5.28 7.82
CA ARG A 103 -2.69 -5.58 9.09
C ARG A 103 -2.71 -4.42 10.08
N ALA A 104 -2.04 -3.32 9.77
CA ALA A 104 -2.00 -2.14 10.62
C ALA A 104 -2.18 -0.82 9.87
N THR A 105 -1.82 -0.76 8.58
CA THR A 105 -1.77 0.51 7.85
C THR A 105 -2.72 0.60 6.66
N TYR A 106 -3.45 -0.48 6.31
CA TYR A 106 -4.49 -0.43 5.29
C TYR A 106 -5.80 0.06 5.94
N PHE A 107 -6.14 1.32 5.68
CA PHE A 107 -7.31 1.97 6.22
C PHE A 107 -8.57 1.69 5.40
N ASP A 108 -8.45 1.08 4.22
CA ASP A 108 -9.60 0.57 3.46
C ASP A 108 -10.25 -0.65 4.12
N TYR A 109 -9.58 -1.26 5.10
CA TYR A 109 -10.11 -2.37 5.89
C TYR A 109 -11.11 -1.89 6.95
N PRO A 110 -12.09 -2.74 7.33
CA PRO A 110 -13.08 -2.40 8.36
C PRO A 110 -12.42 -2.12 9.70
N ARG A 111 -13.01 -1.20 10.48
CA ARG A 111 -12.54 -0.84 11.83
C ARG A 111 -13.12 -1.73 12.93
N GLY A 112 -14.17 -2.48 12.61
CA GLY A 112 -14.84 -3.40 13.52
C GLY A 112 -15.63 -4.47 12.76
N ALA A 113 -16.02 -5.54 13.46
CA ALA A 113 -16.78 -6.65 12.88
C ALA A 113 -18.30 -6.52 13.05
N GLY A 114 -18.78 -5.39 13.57
CA GLY A 114 -20.19 -5.18 13.89
C GLY A 114 -21.06 -4.96 12.64
N PRO A 115 -22.37 -5.27 12.70
CA PRO A 115 -23.28 -5.12 11.57
C PRO A 115 -23.53 -3.66 11.15
N GLY A 116 -23.15 -2.70 12.00
CA GLY A 116 -23.22 -1.26 11.70
C GLY A 116 -21.95 -0.69 11.06
N GLU A 117 -20.91 -1.50 10.83
CA GLU A 117 -19.71 -1.04 10.14
C GLU A 117 -20.05 -0.79 8.66
N PRO A 118 -19.77 0.41 8.13
CA PRO A 118 -19.91 0.69 6.70
C PRO A 118 -19.09 -0.28 5.86
N PRO A 119 -19.48 -0.50 4.60
CA PRO A 119 -18.75 -1.39 3.73
C PRO A 119 -17.29 -0.94 3.57
N ALA A 120 -16.39 -1.89 3.66
CA ALA A 120 -14.95 -1.69 3.56
C ALA A 120 -14.40 -2.85 2.73
N GLN A 121 -13.10 -2.82 2.42
CA GLN A 121 -12.44 -3.96 1.78
C GLN A 121 -12.68 -5.22 2.63
N PRO A 122 -13.31 -6.28 2.07
CA PRO A 122 -13.60 -7.48 2.84
C PRO A 122 -12.31 -8.14 3.33
N GLY A 123 -12.25 -8.49 4.61
CA GLY A 123 -11.08 -9.13 5.17
C GLY A 123 -10.89 -8.87 6.65
N VAL A 124 -9.62 -8.69 7.04
CA VAL A 124 -9.22 -8.49 8.44
C VAL A 124 -9.68 -7.12 8.94
N VAL A 125 -9.99 -7.06 10.22
CA VAL A 125 -10.27 -5.79 10.90
C VAL A 125 -8.96 -5.10 11.25
N VAL A 126 -8.82 -3.84 10.85
CA VAL A 126 -7.72 -2.96 11.27
C VAL A 126 -8.32 -1.90 12.15
N ASP A 127 -8.39 -2.18 13.45
CA ASP A 127 -8.91 -1.24 14.43
C ASP A 127 -7.83 -0.23 14.85
N LEU A 128 -8.22 0.73 15.70
CA LEU A 128 -7.32 1.77 16.20
C LEU A 128 -6.11 1.21 16.97
N ARG A 129 -6.28 0.09 17.69
CA ARG A 129 -5.23 -0.51 18.49
C ARG A 129 -4.21 -1.21 17.60
N ALA A 130 -4.66 -1.90 16.55
CA ALA A 130 -3.79 -2.51 15.54
C ALA A 130 -2.83 -1.49 14.91
N VAL A 131 -3.33 -0.28 14.60
CA VAL A 131 -2.49 0.81 14.06
C VAL A 131 -1.52 1.34 15.11
N HIS A 132 -1.97 1.55 16.35
CA HIS A 132 -1.12 2.08 17.43
C HIS A 132 0.01 1.11 17.80
N ASP A 133 -0.27 -0.19 17.82
CA ASP A 133 0.67 -1.21 18.28
C ASP A 133 1.58 -1.76 17.17
N VAL A 134 1.51 -1.21 15.96
CA VAL A 134 2.35 -1.67 14.85
C VAL A 134 3.83 -1.61 15.20
N ASP A 135 4.55 -2.70 14.90
CA ASP A 135 5.98 -2.78 15.12
C ASP A 135 6.75 -2.14 13.95
N LEU A 136 7.33 -0.98 14.23
CA LEU A 136 8.20 -0.23 13.32
C LEU A 136 9.66 -0.30 13.76
N ALA A 137 10.00 -1.16 14.72
CA ALA A 137 11.35 -1.26 15.24
C ALA A 137 12.31 -1.73 14.13
N PRO A 138 13.49 -1.11 14.01
CA PRO A 138 14.46 -1.56 13.05
C PRO A 138 15.01 -2.94 13.45
N PRO A 139 15.37 -3.78 12.47
CA PRO A 139 15.72 -5.17 12.75
C PRO A 139 17.05 -5.34 13.48
N THR A 140 17.92 -4.34 13.38
CA THR A 140 19.18 -4.17 14.11
C THR A 140 19.49 -2.66 14.24
N PRO A 141 20.33 -2.24 15.21
CA PRO A 141 20.79 -0.85 15.29
C PRO A 141 21.46 -0.35 14.00
N GLN A 142 22.20 -1.21 13.32
CA GLN A 142 22.87 -0.88 12.05
C GLN A 142 21.87 -0.63 10.91
N ALA A 143 20.74 -1.36 10.91
CA ALA A 143 19.68 -1.19 9.94
C ALA A 143 18.69 -0.07 10.30
N ALA A 144 18.86 0.62 11.44
CA ALA A 144 17.94 1.69 11.85
C ALA A 144 17.84 2.82 10.82
N SER A 145 18.97 3.24 10.25
CA SER A 145 19.02 4.26 9.19
C SER A 145 18.39 3.84 7.86
N ARG A 146 17.97 2.58 7.75
CA ARG A 146 17.30 2.02 6.56
C ARG A 146 15.78 2.04 6.69
N VAL A 147 15.24 2.24 7.89
CA VAL A 147 13.80 2.35 8.10
C VAL A 147 13.43 3.83 8.01
N LEU A 148 12.76 4.21 6.93
CA LEU A 148 12.34 5.59 6.69
C LEU A 148 11.10 6.00 7.50
N GLY A 149 10.28 5.02 7.89
CA GLY A 149 9.03 5.25 8.63
C GLY A 149 7.93 4.29 8.18
N ALA A 150 6.67 4.69 8.40
CA ALA A 150 5.48 3.98 7.94
C ALA A 150 4.51 4.92 7.21
N GLN A 151 3.60 4.34 6.43
CA GLN A 151 2.57 5.08 5.70
C GLN A 151 1.22 4.36 5.84
N GLY A 152 0.13 5.11 5.93
CA GLY A 152 -1.24 4.59 5.81
C GLY A 152 -1.68 4.53 4.36
N GLN A 153 -2.27 3.41 3.94
CA GLN A 153 -2.85 3.21 2.61
C GLN A 153 -4.37 3.29 2.72
N LEU A 154 -5.02 3.92 1.75
CA LEU A 154 -6.47 3.88 1.62
C LEU A 154 -6.80 3.56 0.17
N TRP A 155 -7.04 2.28 -0.10
CA TRP A 155 -7.58 1.83 -1.38
C TRP A 155 -9.07 2.18 -1.46
N THR A 156 -9.56 2.53 -2.64
CA THR A 156 -10.86 3.21 -2.80
C THR A 156 -11.92 2.38 -3.54
N GLU A 157 -11.75 1.07 -3.67
CA GLU A 157 -12.68 0.16 -4.32
C GLU A 157 -14.08 0.24 -3.68
N PHE A 158 -14.11 0.31 -2.34
CA PHE A 158 -15.31 0.40 -1.50
C PHE A 158 -15.54 1.81 -0.92
N VAL A 159 -14.66 2.76 -1.23
CA VAL A 159 -14.64 4.10 -0.61
C VAL A 159 -14.88 5.16 -1.68
N ARG A 160 -16.13 5.60 -1.82
CA ARG A 160 -16.57 6.45 -2.96
C ARG A 160 -16.84 7.90 -2.62
N THR A 161 -16.84 8.27 -1.34
CA THR A 161 -17.14 9.64 -0.92
C THR A 161 -16.06 10.16 0.02
N PRO A 162 -15.82 11.49 0.06
CA PRO A 162 -14.89 12.10 1.00
C PRO A 162 -15.20 11.75 2.46
N GLU A 163 -16.48 11.70 2.82
CA GLU A 163 -16.92 11.37 4.19
C GLU A 163 -16.55 9.93 4.56
N HIS A 164 -16.60 9.02 3.58
CA HIS A 164 -16.20 7.64 3.79
C HIS A 164 -14.67 7.49 3.89
N ILE A 165 -13.92 8.28 3.11
CA ILE A 165 -12.46 8.40 3.23
C ILE A 165 -12.10 8.85 4.65
N GLU A 166 -12.72 9.91 5.14
CA GLU A 166 -12.48 10.47 6.47
C GLU A 166 -12.89 9.52 7.57
N TYR A 167 -14.06 8.87 7.44
CA TYR A 167 -14.52 7.82 8.33
C TYR A 167 -13.44 6.74 8.47
N LEU A 168 -13.05 6.10 7.38
CA LEU A 168 -12.05 5.03 7.45
C LEU A 168 -10.69 5.54 7.95
N THR A 169 -10.30 6.76 7.61
CA THR A 169 -8.99 7.30 7.98
C THR A 169 -8.91 7.70 9.46
N PHE A 170 -9.93 8.36 10.00
CA PHE A 170 -9.91 8.88 11.37
C PHE A 170 -10.69 7.99 12.35
N PRO A 171 -10.17 7.73 13.56
CA PRO A 171 -8.94 8.28 14.14
C PRO A 171 -7.67 7.42 13.93
N ARG A 172 -7.69 6.43 13.03
CA ARG A 172 -6.53 5.56 12.77
C ARG A 172 -5.29 6.34 12.33
N LEU A 173 -5.47 7.39 11.55
CA LEU A 173 -4.39 8.31 11.17
C LEU A 173 -3.73 8.99 12.38
N CYS A 174 -4.48 9.29 13.44
CA CYS A 174 -3.92 9.83 14.68
C CYS A 174 -3.00 8.81 15.38
N ALA A 175 -3.40 7.53 15.40
CA ALA A 175 -2.57 6.46 15.96
C ALA A 175 -1.29 6.23 15.13
N LEU A 176 -1.41 6.25 13.80
CA LEU A 176 -0.24 6.13 12.94
C LEU A 176 0.71 7.32 13.12
N ALA A 177 0.17 8.55 13.15
CA ALA A 177 0.95 9.78 13.35
C ALA A 177 1.73 9.75 14.67
N GLU A 178 1.10 9.34 15.77
CA GLU A 178 1.76 9.12 17.05
C GLU A 178 2.93 8.12 16.91
N ARG A 179 2.65 7.00 16.26
CA ARG A 179 3.58 5.87 16.19
C ARG A 179 4.82 6.19 15.35
N VAL A 180 4.67 6.98 14.28
CA VAL A 180 5.78 7.38 13.39
C VAL A 180 6.53 8.63 13.87
N TRP A 181 5.95 9.42 14.78
CA TRP A 181 6.57 10.64 15.29
C TRP A 181 7.34 10.44 16.60
N ASP A 182 6.64 9.97 17.64
CA ASP A 182 7.22 9.74 18.98
C ASP A 182 7.41 8.25 19.24
N GLY A 183 6.36 7.46 18.99
CA GLY A 183 6.38 6.01 19.11
C GLY A 183 6.64 5.46 20.52
N THR A 184 6.69 6.32 21.55
CA THR A 184 6.93 5.90 22.94
C THR A 184 5.68 5.94 23.81
N SER A 185 4.64 6.66 23.39
CA SER A 185 3.40 6.75 24.16
C SER A 185 2.70 5.40 24.29
N GLY A 186 2.40 5.00 25.53
CA GLY A 186 1.57 3.82 25.78
C GLY A 186 0.10 4.08 25.42
N TRP A 187 -0.63 3.01 25.12
CA TRP A 187 -2.04 3.08 24.69
C TRP A 187 -2.96 3.91 25.59
N ARG A 188 -2.78 3.82 26.91
CA ARG A 188 -3.59 4.58 27.86
C ARG A 188 -3.38 6.09 27.73
N ASP A 189 -2.14 6.51 27.53
CA ASP A 189 -1.81 7.91 27.33
C ASP A 189 -2.33 8.41 25.97
N PHE A 190 -2.09 7.64 24.90
CA PHE A 190 -2.61 7.93 23.57
C PHE A 190 -4.13 8.10 23.57
N THR A 191 -4.87 7.16 24.16
CA THR A 191 -6.35 7.22 24.17
C THR A 191 -6.89 8.39 25.01
N ALA A 192 -6.21 8.76 26.10
CA ALA A 192 -6.57 9.95 26.88
C ALA A 192 -6.39 11.24 26.07
N ARG A 193 -5.29 11.39 25.34
CA ARG A 193 -5.06 12.54 24.46
C ARG A 193 -5.98 12.54 23.25
N LEU A 194 -6.26 11.36 22.68
CA LEU A 194 -7.19 11.20 21.57
C LEU A 194 -8.61 11.64 21.96
N ALA A 195 -9.05 11.37 23.20
CA ALA A 195 -10.36 11.83 23.68
C ALA A 195 -10.49 13.37 23.58
N GLY A 196 -9.45 14.12 23.94
CA GLY A 196 -9.41 15.57 23.75
C GLY A 196 -9.27 16.00 22.28
N HIS A 197 -8.63 15.18 21.44
CA HIS A 197 -8.51 15.45 20.01
C HIS A 197 -9.82 15.22 19.23
N ARG A 198 -10.68 14.29 19.68
CA ARG A 198 -12.00 14.05 19.07
C ARG A 198 -12.85 15.30 19.01
N ALA A 199 -12.85 16.11 20.07
CA ALA A 199 -13.55 17.40 20.08
C ALA A 199 -13.09 18.36 18.96
N ARG A 200 -11.84 18.24 18.48
CA ARG A 200 -11.36 19.02 17.33
C ARG A 200 -11.84 18.43 16.00
N LEU A 201 -11.88 17.11 15.88
CA LEU A 201 -12.45 16.44 14.72
C LEU A 201 -13.96 16.73 14.61
N ASP A 202 -14.67 16.73 15.74
CA ASP A 202 -16.09 17.11 15.83
C ASP A 202 -16.29 18.57 15.38
N ALA A 203 -15.45 19.50 15.85
CA ALA A 203 -15.53 20.91 15.46
C ALA A 203 -15.18 21.17 13.99
N LEU A 204 -14.58 20.20 13.29
CA LEU A 204 -14.27 20.24 11.87
C LEU A 204 -15.24 19.40 11.04
N ASP A 205 -16.29 18.84 11.67
CA ASP A 205 -17.27 17.95 11.04
C ASP A 205 -16.65 16.72 10.36
N VAL A 206 -15.46 16.29 10.80
CA VAL A 206 -14.78 15.10 10.26
C VAL A 206 -15.55 13.86 10.74
N PRO A 207 -16.12 13.03 9.84
CA PRO A 207 -16.76 11.79 10.23
C PRO A 207 -15.76 10.87 10.94
N HIS A 208 -15.95 10.67 12.24
CA HIS A 208 -15.11 9.77 13.01
C HIS A 208 -15.96 9.08 14.07
N ALA A 209 -15.82 7.76 14.17
CA ALA A 209 -16.50 6.92 15.17
C ALA A 209 -18.05 6.87 15.17
N THR A 210 -18.74 7.43 14.17
CA THR A 210 -20.16 7.11 13.88
C THR A 210 -20.31 6.90 12.37
N PRO A 211 -21.00 5.83 11.90
CA PRO A 211 -21.21 5.62 10.47
C PRO A 211 -21.90 6.85 9.86
N PRO A 212 -21.50 7.28 8.65
CA PRO A 212 -22.13 8.43 8.01
C PRO A 212 -23.64 8.18 7.86
N PRO A 213 -24.49 9.21 8.02
CA PRO A 213 -25.92 9.06 7.78
C PRO A 213 -26.16 8.70 6.30
N GLY A 214 -26.67 7.50 6.06
CA GLY A 214 -27.01 7.00 4.73
C GLY A 214 -27.30 5.50 4.75
N PRO A 215 -28.11 4.95 3.82
CA PRO A 215 -28.30 3.51 3.73
C PRO A 215 -26.95 2.83 3.44
N PRO A 216 -26.65 1.67 4.05
CA PRO A 216 -25.44 0.91 3.74
C PRO A 216 -25.40 0.67 2.23
N VAL A 217 -24.37 1.19 1.57
CA VAL A 217 -24.18 0.96 0.14
C VAL A 217 -23.79 -0.51 0.00
N SER A 218 -24.73 -1.36 -0.39
CA SER A 218 -24.40 -2.74 -0.73
C SER A 218 -23.47 -2.71 -1.93
N PHE A 219 -22.27 -3.25 -1.77
CA PHE A 219 -21.38 -3.51 -2.89
C PHE A 219 -21.69 -4.93 -3.37
N PRO A 220 -22.41 -5.10 -4.49
CA PRO A 220 -22.42 -6.42 -5.12
C PRO A 220 -20.97 -6.76 -5.43
N HIS A 221 -20.50 -7.89 -4.90
CA HIS A 221 -19.29 -8.52 -5.42
C HIS A 221 -19.60 -8.89 -6.87
N VAL A 222 -19.18 -8.03 -7.80
CA VAL A 222 -19.10 -8.39 -9.21
C VAL A 222 -17.78 -9.15 -9.31
N PRO A 223 -17.78 -10.49 -9.52
CA PRO A 223 -16.55 -11.16 -9.92
C PRO A 223 -16.06 -10.40 -11.15
N HIS A 224 -14.80 -9.99 -11.18
CA HIS A 224 -14.23 -9.31 -12.34
C HIS A 224 -14.55 -10.12 -13.60
N HIS A 225 -15.58 -9.69 -14.33
CA HIS A 225 -15.89 -10.25 -15.63
C HIS A 225 -14.88 -9.63 -16.58
N PRO A 226 -14.15 -10.45 -17.37
CA PRO A 226 -13.29 -9.92 -18.41
C PRO A 226 -14.13 -9.01 -19.31
N SER A 227 -13.62 -7.82 -19.59
CA SER A 227 -14.23 -6.81 -20.45
C SER A 227 -14.85 -7.45 -21.70
N THR A 228 -16.16 -7.65 -21.72
CA THR A 228 -16.92 -7.99 -22.93
C THR A 228 -17.24 -6.68 -23.66
N LEU A 229 -16.19 -6.05 -24.19
CA LEU A 229 -16.39 -5.11 -25.28
C LEU A 229 -16.79 -5.92 -26.52
N PRO A 230 -17.94 -5.65 -27.15
CA PRO A 230 -18.31 -6.32 -28.38
C PRO A 230 -17.31 -5.94 -29.46
N LEU A 231 -16.57 -6.91 -29.98
CA LEU A 231 -15.87 -6.78 -31.25
C LEU A 231 -16.94 -6.52 -32.31
N GLY A 232 -17.04 -5.27 -32.73
CA GLY A 232 -17.85 -4.86 -33.86
C GLY A 232 -17.48 -5.70 -35.08
N ARG A 233 -18.47 -6.35 -35.66
CA ARG A 233 -18.39 -6.93 -37.00
C ARG A 233 -18.07 -5.82 -37.98
N GLU A 234 -16.93 -5.90 -38.65
CA GLU A 234 -16.82 -5.36 -40.00
C GLU A 234 -17.02 -6.49 -41.00
N SER A 235 -18.03 -6.29 -41.82
CA SER A 235 -18.41 -7.12 -42.96
C SER A 235 -18.22 -6.28 -44.21
N ARG A 236 -17.19 -6.58 -44.99
CA ARG A 236 -17.15 -6.78 -46.45
C ARG A 236 -15.72 -6.69 -46.95
#